data_AF-A0A7Y5CEQ7-F1
#
_entry.id   AF-A0A7Y5CEQ7-F1
#
_cell.length_a   1.000
_cell.length_b   1.000
_cell.length_c   1.000
_cell.angle_alpha   90.00
_cell.angle_beta   90.00
_cell.angle_gamma   90.00
#
_symmetry.space_group_name_H-M   'P 1'
#
loop_
_entity.id
_entity.type
_entity.pdbx_description
1 polymer ?
#
loop_
_entity_poly.entity_id
_entity_poly.type
_entity_poly.pdbx_seq_one_letter_code
_entity_poly.pdbx_strand_id
1 'polypeptide(L)'
;MRGLRHMLLAMAAAAFLSGCPCNDTVYFLVSELKTTHGDSYILPLTDPDDIAAARAIAADPGEATARIVVATIGKCADCKYINRDLLQGGRKWSWCVTGFEAFAENTIEIYDGWPTFVEDDVDGWIENTNGVIGFWSYTVTRELTPWEVLSGRLAD
;
A
#
# COMPACT_ATOMS: atom_id res chain seq x y z
N MET A 1 -29.59 60.15 -29.71
CA MET A 1 -28.58 60.29 -28.64
C MET A 1 -28.32 58.92 -28.02
N ARG A 2 -27.03 58.48 -28.04
CA ARG A 2 -26.38 57.41 -27.24
C ARG A 2 -27.03 56.01 -27.30
N GLY A 3 -26.46 54.95 -27.88
CA GLY A 3 -25.05 54.53 -27.96
C GLY A 3 -24.90 53.20 -27.21
N LEU A 4 -25.39 52.09 -27.78
CA LEU A 4 -25.32 50.75 -27.18
C LEU A 4 -23.95 50.13 -27.43
N ARG A 5 -23.03 50.31 -26.47
CA ARG A 5 -21.68 49.73 -26.51
C ARG A 5 -21.77 48.23 -26.27
N HIS A 6 -21.29 47.48 -27.26
CA HIS A 6 -21.06 46.05 -27.21
C HIS A 6 -19.99 45.77 -26.15
N MET A 7 -20.34 45.07 -25.08
CA MET A 7 -19.36 44.58 -24.11
C MET A 7 -18.97 43.17 -24.52
N LEU A 8 -17.78 43.07 -25.12
CA LEU A 8 -17.18 41.81 -25.54
C LEU A 8 -16.81 40.94 -24.32
N LEU A 9 -17.06 39.66 -24.53
CA LEU A 9 -16.67 38.48 -23.78
C LEU A 9 -15.19 38.49 -23.34
N ALA A 10 -14.94 38.06 -22.10
CA ALA A 10 -13.68 37.42 -21.72
C ALA A 10 -14.02 36.24 -20.80
N MET A 11 -14.38 35.10 -21.39
CA MET A 11 -14.32 33.82 -20.68
C MET A 11 -12.85 33.45 -20.53
N ALA A 12 -12.30 33.65 -19.35
CA ALA A 12 -11.04 33.02 -18.98
C ALA A 12 -11.30 31.52 -18.80
N ALA A 13 -10.89 30.72 -19.79
CA ALA A 13 -10.80 29.28 -19.64
C ALA A 13 -9.65 28.99 -18.67
N ALA A 14 -9.99 28.77 -17.39
CA ALA A 14 -9.05 28.18 -16.45
C ALA A 14 -8.81 26.72 -16.90
N ALA A 15 -7.66 26.49 -17.53
CA ALA A 15 -7.17 25.15 -17.78
C ALA A 15 -6.93 24.48 -16.42
N PHE A 16 -7.85 23.61 -16.00
CA PHE A 16 -7.59 22.67 -14.92
C PHE A 16 -6.45 21.77 -15.39
N LEU A 17 -5.25 22.01 -14.87
CA LEU A 17 -4.20 21.01 -14.86
C LEU A 17 -4.78 19.81 -14.11
N SER A 18 -5.24 18.80 -14.85
CA SER A 18 -5.56 17.49 -14.31
C SER A 18 -4.27 16.86 -13.79
N GLY A 19 -3.87 17.26 -12.58
CA GLY A 19 -2.87 16.55 -11.80
C GLY A 19 -3.37 15.12 -11.61
N CYS A 20 -2.56 14.15 -12.00
CA CYS A 20 -2.81 12.75 -11.69
C CYS A 20 -2.95 12.65 -10.16
N PRO A 21 -4.10 12.25 -9.61
CA PRO A 21 -4.25 12.11 -8.16
C PRO A 21 -3.53 10.81 -7.75
N CYS A 22 -2.20 10.86 -7.69
CA CYS A 22 -1.38 9.91 -6.94
C CYS A 22 -1.01 10.49 -5.56
N ASN A 23 -1.71 11.54 -5.10
CA ASN A 23 -1.30 12.34 -3.96
C ASN A 23 -1.90 11.89 -2.62
N ASP A 24 -2.86 10.95 -2.64
CA ASP A 24 -3.61 10.53 -1.45
C ASP A 24 -3.20 9.14 -0.93
N THR A 25 -2.28 8.45 -1.60
CA THR A 25 -1.78 7.14 -1.14
C THR A 25 -0.71 7.34 -0.07
N VAL A 26 -0.94 6.74 1.09
CA VAL A 26 0.06 6.59 2.16
C VAL A 26 0.57 5.16 2.13
N TYR A 27 1.88 4.98 2.29
CA TYR A 27 2.51 3.67 2.23
C TYR A 27 2.99 3.27 3.61
N PHE A 28 2.83 1.99 3.93
CA PHE A 28 3.26 1.41 5.18
C PHE A 28 4.17 0.21 4.93
N LEU A 29 5.18 0.06 5.78
CA LEU A 29 6.00 -1.14 5.86
C LEU A 29 5.26 -2.17 6.70
N VAL A 30 5.04 -3.34 6.10
CA VAL A 30 4.54 -4.51 6.82
C VAL A 30 5.70 -5.49 7.00
N SER A 31 5.98 -5.84 8.25
CA SER A 31 7.08 -6.75 8.60
C SER A 31 6.79 -7.49 9.91
N GLU A 32 7.66 -8.43 10.27
CA GLU A 32 7.55 -9.21 11.49
C GLU A 32 7.96 -8.40 12.73
N LEU A 33 7.22 -8.54 13.84
CA LEU A 33 7.67 -7.99 15.12
C LEU A 33 8.89 -8.71 15.68
N LYS A 34 8.87 -10.03 15.55
CA LYS A 34 9.95 -10.92 15.93
C LYS A 34 10.40 -11.63 14.69
N THR A 35 11.57 -11.24 14.21
CA THR A 35 12.15 -11.74 12.97
C THR A 35 12.24 -13.27 12.98
N THR A 36 11.56 -13.89 12.02
CA THR A 36 11.69 -15.31 11.68
C THR A 36 12.18 -15.45 10.24
N HIS A 37 11.63 -14.67 9.32
CA HIS A 37 12.00 -14.63 7.90
C HIS A 37 12.82 -13.38 7.56
N GLY A 38 12.48 -12.23 8.16
CA GLY A 38 13.20 -10.96 7.96
C GLY A 38 12.97 -10.29 6.61
N ASP A 39 11.92 -10.69 5.88
CA ASP A 39 11.44 -10.00 4.70
C ASP A 39 10.29 -9.03 5.04
N SER A 40 9.89 -8.23 4.05
CA SER A 40 8.87 -7.20 4.21
C SER A 40 8.09 -6.96 2.92
N TYR A 41 6.95 -6.29 3.03
CA TYR A 41 6.20 -5.80 1.88
C TYR A 41 5.60 -4.42 2.15
N ILE A 42 5.14 -3.78 1.08
CA ILE A 42 4.57 -2.43 1.11
C ILE A 42 3.04 -2.52 1.04
N LEU A 43 2.37 -1.89 1.99
CA LEU A 43 0.92 -1.72 2.03
C LEU A 43 0.55 -0.28 1.60
N PRO A 44 -0.06 -0.07 0.42
CA PRO A 44 -0.65 1.20 0.06
C PRO A 44 -2.07 1.35 0.62
N LEU A 45 -2.36 2.48 1.27
CA LEU A 45 -3.70 2.83 1.76
C LEU A 45 -4.13 4.20 1.23
N THR A 46 -5.42 4.37 1.00
CA THR A 46 -6.02 5.64 0.54
C THR A 46 -7.18 6.11 1.40
N ASP A 47 -7.82 5.21 2.16
CA ASP A 47 -8.89 5.57 3.07
C ASP A 47 -8.31 6.22 4.34
N PRO A 48 -8.77 7.42 4.74
CA PRO A 48 -8.26 8.10 5.93
C PRO A 48 -8.40 7.32 7.23
N ASP A 49 -9.45 6.51 7.40
CA ASP A 49 -9.68 5.73 8.62
C ASP A 49 -8.71 4.55 8.68
N ASP A 50 -8.49 3.86 7.55
CA ASP A 50 -7.49 2.79 7.45
C ASP A 50 -6.07 3.32 7.68
N ILE A 51 -5.75 4.51 7.13
CA ILE A 51 -4.48 5.20 7.36
C ILE A 51 -4.31 5.53 8.85
N ALA A 52 -5.36 6.02 9.50
CA ALA A 52 -5.32 6.33 10.94
C ALA A 52 -5.11 5.06 11.78
N ALA A 53 -5.78 3.95 11.43
CA ALA A 53 -5.59 2.66 12.07
C ALA A 53 -4.17 2.11 11.86
N ALA A 54 -3.65 2.18 10.64
CA ALA A 54 -2.28 1.77 10.33
C ALA A 54 -1.23 2.56 11.13
N ARG A 55 -1.42 3.87 11.28
CA ARG A 55 -0.56 4.73 12.13
C ARG A 55 -0.64 4.34 13.61
N ALA A 56 -1.84 4.03 14.11
CA ALA A 56 -2.01 3.59 15.49
C ALA A 56 -1.31 2.24 15.74
N ILE A 57 -1.45 1.29 14.81
CA ILE A 57 -0.71 0.01 14.86
C ILE A 57 0.80 0.27 14.79
N ALA A 58 1.29 1.10 13.86
CA ALA A 58 2.71 1.40 13.75
C ALA A 58 3.32 2.00 15.02
N ALA A 59 2.54 2.77 15.79
CA ALA A 59 2.99 3.38 17.02
C ALA A 59 3.18 2.37 18.16
N ASP A 60 2.39 1.30 18.20
CA ASP A 60 2.49 0.22 19.19
C ASP A 60 2.08 -1.15 18.61
N PRO A 61 2.91 -1.74 17.74
CA PRO A 61 2.47 -2.86 16.90
C PRO A 61 2.40 -4.20 17.65
N GLY A 62 2.93 -4.26 18.87
CA GLY A 62 2.88 -5.42 19.77
C GLY A 62 1.59 -5.53 20.58
N GLU A 63 0.94 -4.40 20.86
CA GLU A 63 -0.25 -4.33 21.73
C GLU A 63 -1.56 -4.24 20.93
N ALA A 64 -1.50 -3.99 19.62
CA ALA A 64 -2.67 -3.96 18.75
C ALA A 64 -3.31 -5.36 18.60
N THR A 65 -4.59 -5.52 18.97
CA THR A 65 -5.28 -6.81 18.87
C THR A 65 -5.61 -7.17 17.42
N ALA A 66 -6.18 -6.23 16.66
CA ALA A 66 -6.44 -6.37 15.22
C ALA A 66 -5.29 -5.71 14.43
N ARG A 67 -4.33 -6.52 13.97
CA ARG A 67 -3.08 -6.04 13.38
C ARG A 67 -2.63 -6.80 12.14
N ILE A 68 -3.26 -7.95 11.86
CA ILE A 68 -3.00 -8.70 10.63
C ILE A 68 -3.60 -7.91 9.49
N VAL A 69 -2.78 -7.57 8.50
CA VAL A 69 -3.22 -6.93 7.27
C VAL A 69 -3.90 -7.98 6.40
N VAL A 70 -5.21 -7.82 6.19
CA VAL A 70 -5.96 -8.60 5.19
C VAL A 70 -6.03 -7.80 3.91
N ALA A 71 -5.48 -8.38 2.84
CA ALA A 71 -5.35 -7.68 1.57
C ALA A 71 -5.41 -8.66 0.40
N THR A 72 -5.79 -8.15 -0.77
CA THR A 72 -5.68 -8.88 -2.04
C THR A 72 -4.40 -8.48 -2.75
N ILE A 73 -3.70 -9.46 -3.32
CA ILE A 73 -2.52 -9.29 -4.16
C ILE A 73 -2.81 -9.67 -5.62
N GLY A 74 -1.98 -9.14 -6.51
CA GLY A 74 -1.90 -9.59 -7.90
C GLY A 74 -0.49 -9.40 -8.42
N LYS A 75 -0.22 -9.89 -9.64
CA LYS A 75 1.06 -9.60 -10.33
C LYS A 75 1.25 -8.09 -10.43
N CYS A 76 2.43 -7.60 -10.07
CA CYS A 76 2.72 -6.18 -10.18
C CYS A 76 2.58 -5.73 -11.64
N ALA A 77 1.69 -4.77 -11.90
CA ALA A 77 1.69 -4.04 -13.16
C ALA A 77 2.70 -2.89 -13.07
N ASP A 78 3.53 -2.71 -14.09
CA ASP A 78 4.77 -1.91 -14.08
C ASP A 78 4.65 -0.44 -13.59
N CYS A 79 3.43 0.11 -13.49
CA CYS A 79 3.22 1.54 -13.28
C CYS A 79 2.22 1.92 -12.18
N LYS A 80 1.50 0.98 -11.54
CA LYS A 80 0.41 1.33 -10.59
C LYS A 80 0.74 1.00 -9.14
N TYR A 81 1.45 -0.10 -8.90
CA TYR A 81 1.77 -0.58 -7.57
C TYR A 81 3.25 -0.91 -7.49
N ILE A 82 3.88 -0.57 -6.37
CA ILE A 82 5.27 -0.88 -6.08
C ILE A 82 5.28 -1.71 -4.82
N ASN A 83 5.85 -2.90 -4.90
CA ASN A 83 6.09 -3.74 -3.75
C ASN A 83 7.55 -4.15 -3.69
N ARG A 84 8.15 -4.01 -2.52
CA ARG A 84 9.57 -4.26 -2.30
C ARG A 84 9.82 -4.83 -0.92
N ASP A 85 10.88 -5.61 -0.84
CA ASP A 85 11.47 -6.05 0.42
C ASP A 85 12.45 -4.97 0.92
N LEU A 86 11.93 -3.99 1.65
CA LEU A 86 12.73 -2.85 2.14
C LEU A 86 13.70 -3.24 3.28
N LEU A 87 13.43 -4.35 3.97
CA LEU A 87 14.33 -4.89 5.00
C LEU A 87 15.51 -5.68 4.41
N GLN A 88 15.37 -6.22 3.19
CA GLN A 88 16.42 -6.99 2.51
C GLN A 88 16.93 -6.28 1.24
N GLY A 89 17.31 -5.01 1.37
CA GLY A 89 18.01 -4.28 0.32
C GLY A 89 17.14 -3.80 -0.86
N GLY A 90 15.81 -3.80 -0.71
CA GLY A 90 14.88 -3.17 -1.65
C GLY A 90 14.54 -4.02 -2.88
N ARG A 91 14.77 -5.34 -2.82
CA ARG A 91 14.34 -6.33 -3.83
C ARG A 91 12.90 -6.03 -4.24
N LYS A 92 12.61 -5.99 -5.55
CA LYS A 92 11.23 -5.91 -6.03
C LYS A 92 10.58 -7.29 -5.91
N TRP A 93 9.35 -7.31 -5.42
CA TRP A 93 8.48 -8.48 -5.50
C TRP A 93 7.82 -8.53 -6.89
N SER A 94 7.49 -9.74 -7.37
CA SER A 94 6.73 -9.92 -8.61
C SER A 94 5.22 -9.75 -8.40
N TRP A 95 4.78 -9.67 -7.14
CA TRP A 95 3.40 -9.42 -6.72
C TRP A 95 3.27 -8.13 -5.91
N CYS A 96 2.09 -7.51 -5.98
CA CYS A 96 1.77 -6.22 -5.37
C CYS A 96 0.42 -6.31 -4.66
N VAL A 97 0.26 -5.58 -3.55
CA VAL A 97 -1.06 -5.36 -2.94
C VAL A 97 -1.92 -4.54 -3.90
N THR A 98 -3.06 -5.09 -4.29
CA THR A 98 -4.02 -4.47 -5.22
C THR A 98 -5.28 -3.98 -4.52
N GLY A 99 -5.56 -4.45 -3.31
CA GLY A 99 -6.68 -4.02 -2.48
C GLY A 99 -6.41 -4.29 -1.00
N PHE A 100 -6.90 -3.40 -0.14
CA PHE A 100 -6.92 -3.58 1.31
C PHE A 100 -8.35 -3.92 1.74
N GLU A 101 -8.49 -4.88 2.65
CA GLU A 101 -9.80 -5.32 3.15
C GLU A 101 -10.03 -4.86 4.60
N ALA A 102 -9.11 -5.18 5.51
CA ALA A 102 -9.22 -4.83 6.93
C ALA A 102 -7.91 -5.11 7.70
N PHE A 103 -7.86 -4.62 8.93
CA PHE A 103 -7.01 -5.19 9.98
C PHE A 103 -7.81 -6.24 10.77
N ALA A 104 -7.23 -7.42 10.97
CA ALA A 104 -7.88 -8.53 11.65
C ALA A 104 -7.07 -9.04 12.86
N GLU A 105 -7.75 -9.66 13.82
CA GLU A 105 -7.12 -10.37 14.94
C GLU A 105 -6.63 -11.76 14.52
N ASN A 106 -7.36 -12.38 13.59
CA ASN A 106 -7.06 -13.67 13.01
C ASN A 106 -7.60 -13.75 11.58
N THR A 107 -7.02 -14.65 10.78
CA THR A 107 -7.51 -15.04 9.46
C THR A 107 -7.57 -16.56 9.38
N ILE A 108 -8.13 -17.12 8.31
CA ILE A 108 -8.06 -18.57 8.08
C ILE A 108 -6.62 -18.98 7.72
N GLU A 109 -6.24 -20.21 8.11
CA GLU A 109 -4.86 -20.72 8.01
C GLU A 109 -4.29 -20.64 6.59
N ILE A 110 -5.15 -20.76 5.56
CA ILE A 110 -4.70 -20.74 4.15
C ILE A 110 -4.20 -19.37 3.68
N TYR A 111 -4.45 -18.29 4.44
CA TYR A 111 -3.93 -16.95 4.17
C TYR A 111 -2.61 -16.68 4.92
N ASP A 112 -2.23 -17.57 5.82
CA ASP A 112 -0.97 -17.47 6.57
C ASP A 112 0.20 -17.96 5.72
N GLY A 113 1.31 -17.24 5.82
CA GLY A 113 2.45 -17.36 4.93
C GLY A 113 3.44 -16.22 5.18
N TRP A 114 4.29 -15.94 4.20
CA TRP A 114 5.23 -14.81 4.26
C TRP A 114 5.59 -14.34 2.85
N PRO A 115 6.12 -13.10 2.68
CA PRO A 115 6.43 -12.53 1.38
C PRO A 115 7.27 -13.40 0.45
N THR A 116 8.35 -14.01 0.96
CA THR A 116 9.19 -14.90 0.14
C THR A 116 8.44 -16.17 -0.27
N PHE A 117 7.56 -16.71 0.58
CA PHE A 117 6.76 -17.90 0.21
C PHE A 117 5.78 -17.60 -0.92
N VAL A 118 5.15 -16.42 -0.90
CA VAL A 118 4.32 -15.98 -2.02
C VAL A 118 5.16 -15.78 -3.28
N GLU A 119 6.36 -15.20 -3.16
CA GLU A 119 7.26 -14.99 -4.30
C GLU A 119 7.72 -16.30 -4.96
N ASP A 120 7.89 -17.38 -4.18
CA ASP A 120 8.31 -18.68 -4.71
C ASP A 120 7.28 -19.29 -5.69
N ASP A 121 5.98 -19.01 -5.52
CA ASP A 121 4.90 -19.41 -6.44
C ASP A 121 3.68 -18.47 -6.36
N VAL A 122 3.79 -17.29 -6.99
CA VAL A 122 2.72 -16.27 -7.00
C VAL A 122 1.45 -16.77 -7.66
N ASP A 123 1.57 -17.52 -8.76
CA ASP A 123 0.42 -18.04 -9.50
C ASP A 123 -0.32 -19.09 -8.68
N GLY A 124 0.41 -20.01 -8.05
CA GLY A 124 -0.15 -20.99 -7.14
C GLY A 124 -0.81 -20.34 -5.92
N TRP A 125 -0.21 -19.30 -5.33
CA TRP A 125 -0.86 -18.56 -4.23
C TRP A 125 -2.20 -17.98 -4.67
N ILE A 126 -2.23 -17.26 -5.80
CA ILE A 126 -3.45 -16.61 -6.32
C ILE A 126 -4.53 -17.65 -6.61
N GLU A 127 -4.18 -18.77 -7.23
CA GLU A 127 -5.14 -19.84 -7.53
C GLU A 127 -5.79 -20.44 -6.26
N ASN A 128 -5.01 -20.61 -5.19
CA ASN A 128 -5.48 -21.26 -3.96
C ASN A 128 -6.20 -20.32 -2.99
N THR A 129 -5.86 -19.03 -2.97
CA THR A 129 -6.39 -18.06 -2.00
C THR A 129 -7.26 -16.98 -2.62
N ASN A 130 -7.48 -17.01 -3.93
CA ASN A 130 -7.98 -15.88 -4.72
C ASN A 130 -7.11 -14.62 -4.57
N GLY A 131 -5.82 -14.80 -4.27
CA GLY A 131 -4.88 -13.70 -4.04
C GLY A 131 -5.03 -13.03 -2.67
N VAL A 132 -5.78 -13.59 -1.73
CA VAL A 132 -5.86 -13.02 -0.38
C VAL A 132 -4.59 -13.37 0.42
N ILE A 133 -4.07 -12.40 1.16
CA ILE A 133 -3.00 -12.56 2.14
C ILE A 133 -3.50 -12.13 3.52
N GLY A 134 -2.92 -12.74 4.56
CA GLY A 134 -3.27 -12.45 5.95
C GLY A 134 -2.24 -13.04 6.89
N PHE A 135 -0.95 -12.74 6.66
CA PHE A 135 0.19 -13.36 7.34
C PHE A 135 0.17 -13.07 8.85
N TRP A 136 0.08 -14.12 9.68
CA TRP A 136 -0.15 -13.99 11.12
C TRP A 136 1.02 -13.37 11.89
N SER A 137 2.24 -13.51 11.35
CA SER A 137 3.46 -12.98 11.98
C SER A 137 3.79 -11.55 11.53
N TYR A 138 3.02 -10.97 10.61
CA TYR A 138 3.30 -9.67 9.99
C TYR A 138 2.28 -8.63 10.43
N THR A 139 2.76 -7.40 10.65
CA THR A 139 1.94 -6.26 11.00
C THR A 139 2.53 -4.98 10.41
N VAL A 140 1.74 -3.91 10.40
CA VAL A 140 2.26 -2.58 10.10
C VAL A 140 3.29 -2.20 11.17
N THR A 141 4.49 -1.85 10.73
CA THR A 141 5.61 -1.49 11.61
C THR A 141 6.08 -0.06 11.41
N ARG A 142 5.74 0.55 10.27
CA ARG A 142 6.21 1.89 9.92
C ARG A 142 5.36 2.54 8.84
N GLU A 143 5.17 3.85 8.92
CA GLU A 143 4.81 4.65 7.75
C GLU A 143 6.08 4.91 6.90
N LEU A 144 5.90 4.95 5.58
CA LEU A 144 6.97 5.13 4.59
C LEU A 144 6.79 6.45 3.85
N THR A 145 7.92 7.11 3.58
CA THR A 145 7.91 8.26 2.68
C THR A 145 7.88 7.79 1.21
N PRO A 146 7.39 8.63 0.28
CA PRO A 146 7.44 8.30 -1.15
C PRO A 146 8.85 7.99 -1.66
N TRP A 147 9.89 8.62 -1.09
CA TRP A 147 11.27 8.34 -1.47
C TRP A 147 11.70 6.92 -1.12
N GLU A 148 11.29 6.39 0.03
CA GLU A 148 11.67 5.03 0.46
C GLU A 148 11.06 3.96 -0.42
N VAL A 149 9.78 4.14 -0.77
CA VAL A 149 9.03 3.26 -1.68
C VAL A 149 9.69 3.23 -3.06
N LEU A 150 10.01 4.40 -3.61
CA LEU A 150 10.57 4.52 -4.96
C LEU A 150 12.02 4.04 -5.04
N SER A 151 12.85 4.44 -4.07
CA SER A 151 14.28 4.11 -4.02
C SER A 151 14.54 2.67 -3.60
N GLY A 152 13.61 2.05 -2.86
CA GLY A 152 13.82 0.75 -2.24
C GLY A 152 14.76 0.79 -1.04
N ARG A 153 14.89 1.95 -0.38
CA ARG A 153 15.79 2.14 0.77
C ARG A 153 15.03 2.79 1.91
N LEU A 154 15.22 2.29 3.12
CA LEU A 154 14.75 2.98 4.32
C LEU A 154 15.68 4.16 4.62
N ALA A 155 15.10 5.26 5.07
CA ALA A 155 15.85 6.37 5.65
C ALA A 155 16.38 5.95 7.03
N ASP A 156 17.65 6.26 7.25
CA ASP A 156 18.39 6.02 8.51
C ASP A 156 17.84 6.87 9.68
#